data_AF-A0A7G7KPU6-F1
#
_entry.id   AF-A0A7G7KPU6-F1
#
_cell.length_a   1.000
_cell.length_b   1.000
_cell.length_c   1.000
_cell.angle_alpha   90.00
_cell.angle_beta   90.00
_cell.angle_gamma   90.00
#
_symmetry.space_group_name_H-M   'P 1'
#
loop_
_entity.id
_entity.type
_entity.pdbx_description
1 polymer ?
#
loop_
_entity_poly.entity_id
_entity_poly.type
_entity_poly.pdbx_seq_one_letter_code
_entity_poly.pdbx_strand_id
1 'polypeptide(L)'
;MPTQSRTFSASLLSLLAALPVLVVTGRSAEAQSQPCANANSTVEMSLCIAKVLEQKDRELAVAMQKVASEAAEVPGGRFPTLWKDNLAGFFKTSADPEDQLAAFQQARRNACVYMNSIAFQGTGFGIFVSNCEIRMTDALMQSLE
;
A
#
# COMPACT_ATOMS: atom_id res chain seq x y z
N MET A 1 -6.21 -38.66 -62.68
CA MET A 1 -6.23 -37.42 -63.50
C MET A 1 -7.29 -37.60 -64.58
N PRO A 2 -8.14 -36.60 -64.91
CA PRO A 2 -7.74 -35.20 -65.04
C PRO A 2 -8.75 -34.11 -64.56
N THR A 3 -8.22 -32.87 -64.52
CA THR A 3 -8.83 -31.54 -64.79
C THR A 3 -9.95 -30.93 -63.94
N GLN A 4 -9.51 -30.15 -62.95
CA GLN A 4 -9.73 -28.70 -62.73
C GLN A 4 -10.91 -28.01 -63.46
N SER A 5 -11.83 -27.42 -62.68
CA SER A 5 -12.72 -26.32 -63.11
C SER A 5 -12.50 -25.11 -62.19
N ARG A 6 -11.99 -24.02 -62.76
CA ARG A 6 -11.96 -22.70 -62.12
C ARG A 6 -13.37 -22.11 -62.16
N THR A 7 -13.88 -21.64 -61.04
CA THR A 7 -15.07 -20.79 -61.02
C THR A 7 -15.02 -19.74 -59.90
N PHE A 8 -15.21 -18.50 -60.35
CA PHE A 8 -15.94 -17.37 -59.77
C PHE A 8 -15.50 -16.67 -58.47
N SER A 9 -15.25 -15.38 -58.69
CA SER A 9 -15.19 -14.24 -57.79
C SER A 9 -16.50 -14.03 -57.00
N ALA A 10 -16.39 -13.72 -55.71
CA ALA A 10 -17.23 -12.78 -54.95
C ALA A 10 -16.77 -12.89 -53.48
N SER A 11 -16.06 -11.89 -52.96
CA SER A 11 -16.67 -10.85 -52.11
C SER A 11 -17.62 -11.42 -51.06
N LEU A 12 -17.16 -11.49 -49.81
CA LEU A 12 -17.81 -10.88 -48.65
C LEU A 12 -17.13 -11.37 -47.36
N LEU A 13 -17.05 -10.47 -46.38
CA LEU A 13 -16.89 -10.76 -44.95
C LEU A 13 -15.50 -11.19 -44.45
N SER A 14 -14.65 -10.18 -44.23
CA SER A 14 -13.75 -10.15 -43.06
C SER A 14 -13.61 -8.70 -42.58
N LEU A 15 -14.72 -8.11 -42.11
CA LEU A 15 -14.67 -7.12 -41.05
C LEU A 15 -14.62 -7.91 -39.74
N LEU A 16 -13.46 -8.04 -39.11
CA LEU A 16 -13.37 -8.38 -37.68
C LEU A 16 -12.07 -7.84 -37.09
N ALA A 17 -12.26 -6.97 -36.11
CA ALA A 17 -11.39 -6.68 -34.97
C ALA A 17 -10.09 -5.90 -35.23
N ALA A 18 -10.22 -4.58 -35.39
CA ALA A 18 -9.27 -3.65 -34.79
C ALA A 18 -9.44 -3.68 -33.26
N LEU A 19 -8.66 -4.52 -32.57
CA LEU A 19 -8.50 -4.46 -31.13
C LEU A 19 -7.55 -3.30 -30.81
N PRO A 20 -7.95 -2.24 -30.09
CA PRO A 20 -6.99 -1.32 -29.53
C PRO A 20 -6.24 -2.09 -28.44
N VAL A 21 -4.94 -2.26 -28.64
CA VAL A 21 -4.02 -2.68 -27.58
C VAL A 21 -4.07 -1.56 -26.53
N LEU A 22 -4.89 -1.77 -25.50
CA LEU A 22 -4.77 -1.06 -24.23
C LEU A 22 -3.39 -1.41 -23.70
N VAL A 23 -2.42 -0.53 -23.99
CA VAL A 23 -1.15 -0.48 -23.29
C VAL A 23 -1.49 -0.14 -21.85
N VAL A 24 -1.74 -1.18 -21.06
CA VAL A 24 -1.65 -1.10 -19.62
C VAL A 24 -0.21 -0.71 -19.35
N THR A 25 0.01 0.58 -19.09
CA THR A 25 1.20 1.06 -18.40
C THR A 25 1.11 0.52 -16.98
N GLY A 26 1.30 -0.78 -16.84
CA GLY A 26 1.67 -1.40 -15.59
C GLY A 26 3.02 -0.82 -15.28
N ARG A 27 3.03 0.25 -14.47
CA ARG A 27 4.20 0.68 -13.72
C ARG A 27 4.78 -0.60 -13.16
N SER A 28 5.93 -1.04 -13.67
CA SER A 28 6.65 -2.18 -13.10
C SER A 28 6.68 -1.89 -11.60
N ALA A 29 6.07 -2.77 -10.81
CA ALA A 29 6.27 -2.75 -9.38
C ALA A 29 7.77 -2.98 -9.23
N GLU A 30 8.52 -1.89 -9.08
CA GLU A 30 9.93 -1.93 -8.75
C GLU A 30 10.02 -2.89 -7.58
N ALA A 31 10.73 -4.00 -7.77
CA ALA A 31 10.92 -4.98 -6.72
C ALA A 31 11.67 -4.24 -5.62
N GLN A 32 10.91 -3.67 -4.67
CA GLN A 32 11.45 -2.99 -3.51
C GLN A 32 12.47 -3.94 -2.91
N SER A 33 13.73 -3.49 -2.82
CA SER A 33 14.82 -4.29 -2.25
C SER A 33 14.30 -4.84 -0.93
N GLN A 34 14.11 -6.16 -0.83
CA GLN A 34 13.48 -6.71 0.37
C GLN A 34 14.46 -6.53 1.53
N PRO A 35 14.14 -5.68 2.51
CA PRO A 35 14.95 -5.58 3.70
C PRO A 35 15.05 -7.00 4.29
N CYS A 36 16.21 -7.38 4.79
CA CYS A 36 16.43 -8.67 5.45
C CYS A 36 16.50 -9.93 4.57
N ALA A 37 16.55 -9.80 3.24
CA ALA A 37 16.66 -10.94 2.32
C ALA A 37 17.87 -11.87 2.56
N ASN A 38 18.93 -11.37 3.18
CA ASN A 38 20.16 -12.13 3.46
C ASN A 38 20.15 -12.85 4.83
N ALA A 39 19.05 -12.81 5.58
CA ALA A 39 18.97 -13.48 6.88
C ALA A 39 18.99 -15.01 6.73
N ASN A 40 19.86 -15.68 7.49
CA ASN A 40 20.11 -17.12 7.40
C ASN A 40 19.28 -17.95 8.40
N SER A 41 18.49 -17.29 9.26
CA SER A 41 17.61 -17.94 10.22
C SER A 41 16.33 -17.15 10.48
N THR A 42 15.29 -17.83 10.99
CA THR A 42 14.03 -17.19 11.41
C THR A 42 14.25 -16.13 12.48
N VAL A 43 15.20 -16.34 13.38
CA VAL A 43 15.54 -15.38 14.46
C VAL A 43 16.19 -14.12 13.86
N GLU A 44 17.18 -14.30 13.00
CA GLU A 44 17.86 -13.19 12.32
C GLU A 44 16.87 -12.38 11.46
N MET A 45 15.99 -13.08 10.74
CA MET A 45 14.92 -12.46 9.95
C MET A 45 13.98 -11.63 10.84
N SER A 46 13.53 -12.20 11.97
CA SER A 46 12.64 -11.51 12.91
C SER A 46 13.28 -10.24 13.48
N LEU A 47 14.55 -10.32 13.90
CA LEU A 47 15.30 -9.17 14.42
C LEU A 47 15.52 -8.08 13.38
N CYS A 48 15.85 -8.47 12.15
CA CYS A 48 16.06 -7.52 11.08
C CYS A 48 14.75 -6.79 10.72
N ILE A 49 13.64 -7.53 10.56
CA ILE A 49 12.34 -6.92 10.22
C ILE A 49 11.86 -6.01 11.37
N ALA A 50 12.09 -6.39 12.62
CA ALA A 50 11.76 -5.53 13.76
C ALA A 50 12.48 -4.17 13.69
N LYS A 51 13.77 -4.16 13.33
CA LYS A 51 14.54 -2.91 13.14
C LYS A 51 14.02 -2.08 11.97
N VAL A 52 13.60 -2.73 10.88
CA VAL A 52 13.02 -2.03 9.73
C VAL A 52 11.70 -1.37 10.12
N LEU A 53 10.84 -2.09 10.84
CA LEU A 53 9.57 -1.54 11.33
C LEU A 53 9.80 -0.35 12.27
N GLU A 54 10.73 -0.47 13.21
CA GLU A 54 11.09 0.62 14.13
C GLU A 54 11.58 1.87 13.37
N GLN A 55 12.38 1.68 12.32
CA GLN A 55 12.84 2.78 11.48
C GLN A 55 11.67 3.44 10.73
N LYS A 56 10.75 2.64 10.17
CA LYS A 56 9.55 3.14 9.50
C LYS A 56 8.63 3.90 10.44
N ASP A 57 8.49 3.45 11.69
CA ASP A 57 7.72 4.15 12.72
C ASP A 57 8.32 5.52 13.07
N ARG A 58 9.67 5.63 13.14
CA ARG A 58 10.32 6.93 13.31
C ARG A 58 10.10 7.86 12.12
N GLU A 59 10.21 7.35 10.90
CA GLU A 59 9.97 8.13 9.68
C GLU A 59 8.54 8.65 9.61
N LEU A 60 7.56 7.80 9.96
CA LEU A 60 6.16 8.18 10.02
C LEU A 60 5.91 9.27 11.07
N ALA A 61 6.49 9.17 12.26
CA ALA A 61 6.36 10.19 13.29
C ALA A 61 6.79 11.58 12.78
N VAL A 62 7.93 11.64 12.08
CA VAL A 62 8.43 12.89 11.48
C VAL A 62 7.48 13.40 10.40
N ALA A 63 6.97 12.54 9.53
CA ALA A 63 6.02 12.92 8.48
C ALA A 63 4.71 13.47 9.06
N MET A 64 4.16 12.83 10.09
CA MET A 64 2.94 13.29 10.77
C MET A 64 3.14 14.62 11.47
N GLN A 65 4.29 14.82 12.12
CA GLN A 65 4.64 16.11 12.72
C GLN A 65 4.75 17.22 11.67
N LYS A 66 5.34 16.91 10.50
CA LYS A 66 5.44 17.86 9.39
C LYS A 66 4.06 18.30 8.90
N VAL A 67 3.15 17.35 8.66
CA VAL A 67 1.76 17.63 8.27
C VAL A 67 1.05 18.51 9.30
N ALA A 68 1.22 18.22 10.59
CA ALA A 68 0.65 19.02 11.67
C ALA A 68 1.19 20.47 11.69
N SER A 69 2.50 20.65 11.47
CA SER A 69 3.12 21.97 11.40
C SER A 69 2.63 22.75 10.18
N GLU A 70 2.60 22.14 8.99
CA GLU A 70 2.09 22.77 7.77
C GLU A 70 0.61 23.16 7.92
N ALA A 71 -0.21 22.31 8.54
CA ALA A 71 -1.60 22.60 8.84
C ALA A 71 -1.78 23.84 9.74
N ALA A 72 -0.86 24.06 10.69
CA ALA A 72 -0.90 25.20 11.60
C ALA A 72 -0.50 26.53 10.92
N GLU A 73 0.34 26.47 9.89
CA GLU A 73 0.79 27.65 9.12
C GLU A 73 -0.26 28.16 8.13
N VAL A 74 -1.25 27.33 7.79
CA VAL A 74 -2.37 27.74 6.92
C VAL A 74 -3.25 28.75 7.65
N PRO A 75 -3.42 30.00 7.15
CA PRO A 75 -4.25 31.01 7.78
C PRO A 75 -5.64 30.45 8.08
N GLY A 76 -6.07 30.58 9.34
CA GLY A 76 -7.31 30.01 9.87
C GLY A 76 -8.49 30.30 8.94
N GLY A 77 -9.00 29.25 8.30
CA GLY A 77 -10.05 29.32 7.28
C GLY A 77 -9.84 28.39 6.08
N ARG A 78 -8.60 27.93 5.82
CA ARG A 78 -8.29 26.97 4.74
C ARG A 78 -7.99 25.55 5.21
N PHE A 79 -7.53 25.36 6.46
CA PHE A 79 -7.62 24.04 7.09
C PHE A 79 -9.08 23.88 7.52
N PRO A 80 -9.85 22.91 6.99
CA PRO A 80 -11.28 22.87 7.22
C PRO A 80 -11.53 22.79 8.73
N THR A 81 -12.28 23.75 9.28
CA THR A 81 -12.89 23.62 10.63
C THR A 81 -13.64 22.28 10.73
N LEU A 82 -14.23 21.84 9.62
CA LEU A 82 -14.76 20.49 9.41
C LEU A 82 -13.78 19.35 9.73
N TRP A 83 -12.48 19.50 9.51
CA TRP A 83 -11.51 18.43 9.79
C TRP A 83 -11.32 18.26 11.30
N LYS A 84 -11.13 19.37 12.03
CA LYS A 84 -10.97 19.36 13.49
C LYS A 84 -12.25 18.89 14.19
N ASP A 85 -13.40 19.39 13.73
CA ASP A 85 -14.71 19.08 14.31
C ASP A 85 -15.22 17.67 13.92
N ASN A 86 -14.97 17.19 12.69
CA ASN A 86 -15.34 15.81 12.30
C ASN A 86 -14.43 14.75 12.93
N LEU A 87 -13.12 15.01 13.06
CA LEU A 87 -12.22 14.08 13.73
C LEU A 87 -12.61 13.91 15.21
N ALA A 88 -12.81 15.01 15.93
CA ALA A 88 -13.20 14.94 17.34
C ALA A 88 -14.64 14.43 17.54
N GLY A 89 -15.57 14.83 16.68
CA GLY A 89 -17.01 14.56 16.83
C GLY A 89 -17.49 13.23 16.24
N PHE A 90 -17.05 12.86 15.04
CA PHE A 90 -17.52 11.64 14.35
C PHE A 90 -16.58 10.45 14.52
N PHE A 91 -15.26 10.68 14.52
CA PHE A 91 -14.27 9.61 14.56
C PHE A 91 -13.62 9.40 15.94
N LYS A 92 -13.89 10.28 16.92
CA LYS A 92 -13.21 10.31 18.23
C LYS A 92 -11.68 10.29 18.11
N THR A 93 -11.16 10.96 17.10
CA THR A 93 -9.73 11.01 16.78
C THR A 93 -9.13 12.34 17.23
N SER A 94 -7.93 12.29 17.81
CA SER A 94 -7.18 13.48 18.21
C SER A 94 -6.67 14.26 17.00
N ALA A 95 -6.45 15.57 17.17
CA ALA A 95 -5.71 16.39 16.19
C ALA A 95 -4.22 16.46 16.51
N ASP A 96 -3.79 15.86 17.64
CA ASP A 96 -2.40 15.75 18.03
C ASP A 96 -1.68 14.67 17.20
N PRO A 97 -0.52 14.98 16.60
CA PRO A 97 0.19 14.04 15.74
C PRO A 97 0.70 12.81 16.49
N GLU A 98 1.05 12.91 17.77
CA GLU A 98 1.50 11.77 18.58
C GLU A 98 0.33 10.83 18.89
N ASP A 99 -0.83 11.39 19.27
CA ASP A 99 -2.06 10.61 19.48
C ASP A 99 -2.51 9.90 18.20
N GLN A 100 -2.44 10.58 17.05
CA GLN A 100 -2.80 9.99 15.76
C GLN A 100 -1.81 8.88 15.36
N LEU A 101 -0.52 9.06 15.62
CA LEU A 101 0.50 8.03 15.37
C LEU A 101 0.24 6.78 16.23
N ALA A 102 -0.02 6.97 17.52
CA ALA A 102 -0.33 5.87 18.44
C ALA A 102 -1.60 5.13 18.02
N ALA A 103 -2.65 5.87 17.64
CA ALA A 103 -3.90 5.29 17.13
C ALA A 103 -3.67 4.48 15.85
N PHE A 104 -2.88 5.01 14.91
CA PHE A 104 -2.50 4.30 13.70
C PHE A 104 -1.73 3.02 14.00
N GLN A 105 -0.68 3.08 14.83
CA GLN A 105 0.12 1.92 15.19
C GLN A 105 -0.72 0.82 15.84
N GLN A 106 -1.66 1.19 16.72
CA GLN A 106 -2.57 0.24 17.36
C GLN A 106 -3.54 -0.40 16.34
N ALA A 107 -4.17 0.40 15.47
CA ALA A 107 -5.07 -0.10 14.44
C ALA A 107 -4.32 -1.01 13.45
N ARG A 108 -3.10 -0.60 13.07
CA ARG A 108 -2.20 -1.33 12.19
C ARG A 108 -1.84 -2.69 12.77
N ARG A 109 -1.42 -2.73 14.03
CA ARG A 109 -1.11 -3.97 14.75
C ARG A 109 -2.32 -4.91 14.78
N ASN A 110 -3.49 -4.39 15.14
CA ASN A 110 -4.72 -5.18 15.23
C ASN A 110 -5.09 -5.82 13.88
N ALA A 111 -5.03 -5.04 12.81
CA ALA A 111 -5.32 -5.52 11.45
C ALA A 111 -4.31 -6.59 10.99
N CYS A 112 -3.02 -6.40 11.24
CA CYS A 112 -1.98 -7.37 10.87
C CYS A 112 -2.05 -8.67 11.68
N VAL A 113 -2.34 -8.59 12.98
CA VAL A 113 -2.58 -9.79 13.81
C VAL A 113 -3.82 -10.54 13.32
N TYR A 114 -4.90 -9.84 12.97
CA TYR A 114 -6.10 -10.46 12.42
C TYR A 114 -5.83 -11.12 11.05
N MET A 115 -5.12 -10.44 10.15
CA MET A 115 -4.73 -11.05 8.86
C MET A 115 -3.86 -12.29 9.05
N ASN A 116 -2.98 -12.30 10.06
CA ASN A 116 -2.22 -13.50 10.36
C ASN A 116 -3.12 -14.65 10.85
N SER A 117 -4.09 -14.37 11.73
CA SER A 117 -4.93 -15.40 12.34
C SER A 117 -5.75 -16.18 11.31
N ILE A 118 -6.05 -15.56 10.17
CA ILE A 118 -6.73 -16.19 9.04
C ILE A 118 -5.77 -16.81 8.01
N ALA A 119 -4.49 -16.41 7.98
CA ALA A 119 -3.53 -16.80 6.95
C ALA A 119 -2.54 -17.91 7.38
N PHE A 120 -2.11 -17.95 8.65
CA PHE A 120 -1.01 -18.83 9.07
C PHE A 120 -1.16 -19.37 10.51
N GLN A 121 -0.82 -20.66 10.69
CA GLN A 121 -0.52 -21.29 11.99
C GLN A 121 0.94 -21.76 11.97
N GLY A 122 1.86 -21.02 12.60
CA GLY A 122 3.29 -21.38 12.63
C GLY A 122 4.23 -20.33 13.23
N THR A 123 5.52 -20.65 13.31
CA THR A 123 6.59 -19.79 13.90
C THR A 123 6.89 -18.52 13.10
N GLY A 124 6.30 -18.37 11.89
CA GLY A 124 6.38 -17.17 11.07
C GLY A 124 5.47 -16.01 11.51
N PHE A 125 4.72 -16.17 12.61
CA PHE A 125 3.78 -15.17 13.11
C PHE A 125 4.40 -13.76 13.20
N GLY A 126 5.54 -13.63 13.90
CA GLY A 126 6.18 -12.33 14.08
C GLY A 126 6.65 -11.71 12.76
N ILE A 127 7.21 -12.52 11.87
CA ILE A 127 7.70 -12.10 10.56
C ILE A 127 6.54 -11.61 9.69
N PHE A 128 5.43 -12.34 9.64
CA PHE A 128 4.26 -11.94 8.85
C PHE A 128 3.66 -10.63 9.37
N VAL A 129 3.40 -10.57 10.68
CA VAL A 129 2.76 -9.40 11.28
C VAL A 129 3.63 -8.16 11.06
N SER A 130 4.94 -8.23 11.30
CA SER A 130 5.82 -7.08 11.10
C SER A 130 5.95 -6.67 9.63
N ASN A 131 5.97 -7.62 8.68
CA ASN A 131 5.95 -7.27 7.25
C ASN A 131 4.64 -6.59 6.83
N CYS A 132 3.52 -7.05 7.36
CA CYS A 132 2.24 -6.40 7.14
C CYS A 132 2.25 -4.96 7.68
N GLU A 133 2.78 -4.76 8.88
CA GLU A 133 2.89 -3.43 9.49
C GLU A 133 3.79 -2.50 8.66
N ILE A 134 4.93 -2.98 8.15
CA ILE A 134 5.80 -2.22 7.24
C ILE A 134 5.02 -1.78 6.00
N ARG A 135 4.30 -2.69 5.34
CA ARG A 135 3.54 -2.37 4.12
C ARG A 135 2.43 -1.35 4.35
N MET A 136 1.73 -1.45 5.47
CA MET A 136 0.68 -0.46 5.79
C MET A 136 1.29 0.90 6.15
N THR A 137 2.48 0.91 6.76
CA THR A 137 3.23 2.15 7.02
C THR A 137 3.72 2.79 5.73
N ASP A 138 4.29 2.01 4.81
CA ASP A 138 4.70 2.49 3.49
C ASP A 138 3.52 3.05 2.69
N ALA A 139 2.35 2.39 2.74
CA ALA A 139 1.14 2.88 2.09
C ALA A 139 0.65 4.21 2.66
N LEU A 140 0.73 4.39 3.99
CA LEU A 140 0.41 5.68 4.62
C LEU A 140 1.42 6.75 4.23
N MET A 141 2.73 6.44 4.31
CA MET A 141 3.80 7.37 3.93
C MET A 141 3.64 7.88 2.49
N GLN A 142 3.31 7.00 1.54
CA GLN A 142 3.02 7.38 0.14
C GLN A 142 1.83 8.34 -0.02
N SER A 143 0.92 8.40 0.96
CA SER A 143 -0.22 9.32 0.95
C SER A 143 0.05 10.65 1.65
N LEU A 144 1.14 10.73 2.41
CA LEU A 144 1.59 11.94 3.10
C LEU A 144 2.61 12.75 2.27
N GLU A 145 3.16 12.16 1.21
CA GLU A 145 3.97 12.81 0.16
C GLU A 145 3.11 13.50 -0.90
#